data_AF-A0A382RDG1-F1
#
_entry.id   AF-A0A382RDG1-F1
#
_cell.length_a   1.000
_cell.length_b   1.000
_cell.length_c   1.000
_cell.angle_alpha   90.00
_cell.angle_beta   90.00
_cell.angle_gamma   90.00
#
_symmetry.space_group_name_H-M   'P 1'
#
loop_
_entity.id
_entity.type
_entity.pdbx_description
1 polymer ?
#
loop_
_entity_poly.entity_id
_entity_poly.type
_entity_poly.pdbx_seq_one_letter_code
_entity_poly.pdbx_strand_id
1 'polypeptide(L)'
;KPGRYRVGYSVSDSSGNKTPEFFREVVIRDNTSPVLVMLGDPIVYLEAGDEYIEQGAKANDIVDGDLTDNIKINRPSSFDKPGEFFVAYDVSDLSDNRAKQLLRKIVVTDSRPPDLKLNGEPLIYVEAGSSYTDAGVLVSDSVDGDLSGYVQTVNPVNIRQVGEYVITYNVSDSSGNSSDEIKRTIIVKDTQRPVITLVGKPVLELEVGKPYSDAGATAEDAFEGNLTKVITIDNQVNISIPGLYFVVYNVSDSSGNQATEVVREVSIIDTLAPVIRLVGDPVLKQELNEDYVDLGAVAEDNVDGELTDQIVVSNPVDSSLDG
;
A
#
# COMPACT_ATOMS: atom_id res chain seq x y z
N LYS A 1 -20.23 75.80 -33.57
CA LYS A 1 -20.59 74.63 -32.74
C LYS A 1 -21.59 73.80 -33.53
N PRO A 2 -21.65 72.48 -33.34
CA PRO A 2 -22.74 71.67 -33.87
C PRO A 2 -24.08 72.29 -33.48
N GLY A 3 -25.02 72.34 -34.42
CA GLY A 3 -26.30 73.03 -34.22
C GLY A 3 -26.99 73.44 -35.51
N ARG A 4 -28.27 73.76 -35.37
CA ARG A 4 -29.09 74.35 -36.44
C ARG A 4 -29.14 75.85 -36.23
N TYR A 5 -28.70 76.58 -37.23
CA TYR A 5 -28.70 78.04 -37.25
C TYR A 5 -29.63 78.51 -38.35
N ARG A 6 -30.27 79.66 -38.13
CA ARG A 6 -31.05 80.33 -39.17
C ARG A 6 -30.41 81.68 -39.45
N VAL A 7 -30.11 81.93 -40.71
CA VAL A 7 -29.68 83.25 -41.20
C VAL A 7 -30.90 83.91 -41.82
N GLY A 8 -31.39 84.97 -41.19
CA GLY A 8 -32.55 85.74 -41.67
C GLY A 8 -32.13 86.84 -42.66
N TYR A 9 -32.92 87.00 -43.72
CA TYR A 9 -32.76 88.06 -44.71
C TYR A 9 -34.06 88.87 -44.77
N SER A 10 -33.96 90.17 -44.52
CA SER A 10 -35.00 91.14 -44.76
C SER A 10 -34.40 92.43 -45.31
N VAL A 11 -35.14 93.14 -46.14
CA VAL A 11 -34.75 94.45 -46.67
C VAL A 11 -35.86 95.44 -46.42
N SER A 12 -35.50 96.69 -46.16
CA SER A 12 -36.43 97.81 -46.04
C SER A 12 -36.11 98.85 -47.10
N ASP A 13 -37.12 99.39 -47.76
CA ASP A 13 -36.92 100.52 -48.68
C ASP A 13 -36.71 101.85 -47.93
N SER A 14 -36.37 102.93 -48.64
CA SER A 14 -36.15 104.27 -48.06
C SER A 14 -37.41 104.89 -47.44
N SER A 15 -38.59 104.29 -47.66
CA SER A 15 -39.88 104.71 -47.13
C SER A 15 -40.32 103.86 -45.92
N GLY A 16 -39.53 102.87 -45.53
CA GLY A 16 -39.76 102.03 -44.34
C GLY A 16 -40.55 100.74 -44.57
N ASN A 17 -40.92 100.39 -45.81
CA ASN A 17 -41.62 99.14 -46.10
C ASN A 17 -40.65 97.96 -46.02
N LYS A 18 -40.99 96.92 -45.25
CA LYS A 18 -40.14 95.73 -45.04
C LYS A 18 -40.64 94.52 -45.83
N THR A 19 -39.73 93.75 -46.41
CA THR A 19 -40.05 92.40 -46.93
C THR A 19 -40.28 91.41 -45.78
N PRO A 20 -41.09 90.35 -45.96
CA PRO A 20 -41.08 89.21 -45.05
C PRO A 20 -39.67 88.64 -44.88
N GLU A 21 -39.36 88.13 -43.69
CA GLU A 21 -38.08 87.49 -43.43
C GLU A 21 -38.00 86.15 -44.17
N PHE A 22 -36.95 85.97 -44.97
CA PHE A 22 -36.58 84.67 -45.52
C PHE A 22 -35.44 84.09 -44.69
N PHE A 23 -35.47 82.79 -44.44
CA PHE A 23 -34.42 82.12 -43.68
C PHE A 23 -33.62 81.16 -44.56
N ARG A 24 -32.29 81.20 -44.44
CA ARG A 24 -31.42 80.07 -44.79
C ARG A 24 -31.14 79.27 -43.54
N GLU A 25 -31.45 77.99 -43.56
CA GLU A 25 -31.04 77.07 -42.52
C GLU A 25 -29.61 76.61 -42.79
N VAL A 26 -28.75 76.75 -41.78
CA VAL A 26 -27.37 76.26 -41.78
C VAL A 26 -27.27 75.20 -40.70
N VAL A 27 -26.95 73.97 -41.10
CA VAL A 27 -26.76 72.86 -40.17
C VAL A 27 -25.27 72.57 -40.08
N ILE A 28 -24.69 72.76 -38.90
CA ILE A 28 -23.33 72.32 -38.58
C ILE A 28 -23.46 71.00 -37.83
N ARG A 29 -22.84 69.94 -38.34
CA ARG A 29 -22.82 68.62 -37.70
C ARG A 29 -21.40 68.24 -37.35
N ASP A 30 -21.27 67.56 -36.22
CA ASP A 30 -20.10 66.78 -35.93
C ASP A 30 -20.22 65.41 -36.59
N ASN A 31 -19.21 65.03 -37.36
CA ASN A 31 -19.13 63.71 -38.00
C ASN A 31 -17.77 63.04 -37.71
N THR A 32 -17.00 63.56 -36.74
CA THR A 32 -15.74 62.95 -36.35
C THR A 32 -15.98 61.99 -35.20
N SER A 33 -15.53 60.75 -35.35
CA SER A 33 -15.54 59.79 -34.26
C SER A 33 -14.39 60.05 -33.30
N PRO A 34 -14.57 59.83 -31.99
CA PRO A 34 -13.46 59.82 -31.04
C PRO A 34 -12.41 58.77 -31.39
N VAL A 35 -11.18 59.01 -30.95
CA VAL A 35 -10.06 58.07 -31.07
C VAL A 35 -9.74 57.48 -29.69
N LEU A 36 -9.81 56.15 -29.60
CA LEU A 36 -9.37 55.39 -28.43
C LEU A 36 -7.88 55.06 -28.53
N VAL A 37 -7.18 55.20 -27.41
CA VAL A 37 -5.76 54.82 -27.25
C VAL A 37 -5.64 53.94 -26.01
N MET A 38 -5.10 52.73 -26.18
CA MET A 38 -4.90 51.81 -25.07
C MET A 38 -3.84 52.32 -24.09
N LEU A 39 -4.07 52.10 -22.80
CA LEU A 39 -3.02 52.23 -21.79
C LEU A 39 -2.50 50.84 -21.41
N GLY A 40 -1.19 50.74 -21.15
CA GLY A 40 -0.54 49.48 -20.81
C GLY A 40 -0.51 48.49 -21.98
N ASP A 41 -0.53 47.20 -21.66
CA ASP A 41 -0.27 46.13 -22.60
C ASP A 41 -1.52 45.73 -23.40
N PRO A 42 -1.36 45.44 -24.72
CA PRO A 42 -2.44 44.94 -25.56
C PRO A 42 -2.81 43.48 -25.27
N ILE A 43 -1.90 42.74 -24.65
CA ILE A 43 -2.09 41.36 -24.22
C ILE A 43 -1.65 41.26 -22.75
N VAL A 44 -2.53 40.74 -21.90
CA VAL A 44 -2.22 40.45 -20.50
C VAL A 44 -2.32 38.95 -20.29
N TYR A 45 -1.31 38.37 -19.63
CA TYR A 45 -1.27 36.97 -19.24
C TYR A 45 -1.65 36.86 -17.77
N LEU A 46 -2.54 35.91 -17.45
CA LEU A 46 -3.01 35.66 -16.08
C LEU A 46 -3.00 34.17 -15.80
N GLU A 47 -2.77 33.83 -14.53
CA GLU A 47 -3.08 32.51 -14.02
C GLU A 47 -4.60 32.42 -13.75
N ALA A 48 -5.20 31.26 -13.97
CA ALA A 48 -6.61 31.03 -13.72
C ALA A 48 -6.98 31.34 -12.25
N GLY A 49 -7.97 32.23 -12.07
CA GLY A 49 -8.42 32.67 -10.75
C GLY A 49 -7.66 33.87 -10.17
N ASP A 50 -6.61 34.36 -10.85
CA ASP A 50 -5.95 35.61 -10.46
C ASP A 50 -6.83 36.84 -10.73
N GLU A 51 -6.64 37.87 -9.91
CA GLU A 51 -7.34 39.14 -10.09
C GLU A 51 -6.78 39.92 -11.29
N TYR A 52 -7.67 40.25 -12.24
CA TYR A 52 -7.32 41.13 -13.35
C TYR A 52 -7.43 42.62 -12.95
N ILE A 53 -6.29 43.31 -13.01
CA ILE A 53 -6.21 44.76 -12.80
C ILE A 53 -6.42 45.49 -14.13
N GLU A 54 -7.46 46.33 -14.19
CA GLU A 54 -7.77 47.14 -15.37
C GLU A 54 -6.74 48.25 -15.58
N GLN A 55 -6.10 48.28 -16.76
CA GLN A 55 -5.06 49.26 -17.11
C GLN A 55 -5.62 50.50 -17.81
N GLY A 56 -6.87 50.44 -18.29
CA GLY A 56 -7.62 51.53 -18.89
C GLY A 56 -7.30 51.82 -20.36
N ALA A 57 -7.93 52.89 -20.86
CA ALA A 57 -7.71 53.49 -22.16
C ALA A 57 -7.96 55.00 -22.05
N LYS A 58 -7.54 55.78 -23.06
CA LYS A 58 -7.87 57.20 -23.21
C LYS A 58 -8.70 57.42 -24.45
N ALA A 59 -9.56 58.43 -24.44
CA ALA A 59 -10.39 58.80 -25.58
C ALA A 59 -10.32 60.30 -25.83
N ASN A 60 -10.05 60.71 -27.07
CA ASN A 60 -10.10 62.12 -27.45
C ASN A 60 -10.86 62.28 -28.77
N ASP A 61 -11.67 63.32 -28.84
CA ASP A 61 -12.32 63.80 -30.05
C ASP A 61 -11.88 65.24 -30.38
N ILE A 62 -11.85 65.59 -31.66
CA ILE A 62 -11.34 66.89 -32.12
C ILE A 62 -12.32 68.05 -31.84
N VAL A 63 -13.62 67.75 -31.70
CA VAL A 63 -14.69 68.72 -31.42
C VAL A 63 -15.09 68.70 -29.94
N ASP A 64 -15.25 67.51 -29.36
CA ASP A 64 -15.73 67.30 -27.99
C ASP A 64 -14.61 67.17 -26.94
N GLY A 65 -13.34 67.05 -27.36
CA GLY A 65 -12.19 67.04 -26.47
C GLY A 65 -11.95 65.69 -25.77
N ASP A 66 -11.53 65.71 -24.50
CA ASP A 66 -11.23 64.50 -23.73
C ASP A 66 -12.53 63.79 -23.30
N LEU A 67 -12.68 62.55 -23.75
CA LEU A 67 -13.84 61.69 -23.49
C LEU A 67 -13.44 60.47 -22.64
N THR A 68 -12.26 60.48 -22.01
CA THR A 68 -11.71 59.33 -21.28
C THR A 68 -12.65 58.80 -20.20
N ASP A 69 -13.30 59.68 -19.44
CA ASP A 69 -14.25 59.28 -18.39
C ASP A 69 -15.56 58.70 -18.94
N ASN A 70 -15.83 58.88 -20.24
CA ASN A 70 -17.02 58.37 -20.91
C ASN A 70 -16.79 56.98 -21.53
N ILE A 71 -15.58 56.41 -21.39
CA ILE A 71 -15.27 55.07 -21.90
C ILE A 71 -16.08 54.04 -21.10
N LYS A 72 -16.87 53.25 -21.82
CA LYS A 72 -17.55 52.08 -21.30
C LYS A 72 -16.64 50.87 -21.45
N ILE A 73 -16.35 50.21 -20.34
CA ILE A 73 -15.54 49.00 -20.30
C ILE A 73 -16.48 47.79 -20.18
N ASN A 74 -16.39 46.88 -21.14
CA ASN A 74 -17.10 45.61 -21.13
C ASN A 74 -16.10 44.46 -21.03
N ARG A 75 -16.22 43.63 -19.99
CA ARG A 75 -15.30 42.51 -19.71
C ARG A 75 -16.05 41.33 -19.08
N PRO A 76 -15.51 40.11 -19.15
CA PRO A 76 -16.03 38.97 -18.40
C PRO A 76 -16.10 39.24 -16.90
N SER A 77 -17.00 38.54 -16.21
CA SER A 77 -17.16 38.65 -14.76
C SER A 77 -16.04 37.96 -13.97
N SER A 78 -15.37 36.97 -14.55
CA SER A 78 -14.22 36.29 -13.95
C SER A 78 -13.27 35.72 -14.99
N PHE A 79 -12.08 35.33 -14.53
CA PHE A 79 -11.00 34.73 -15.31
C PHE A 79 -10.56 33.39 -14.68
N ASP A 80 -11.51 32.64 -14.13
CA ASP A 80 -11.24 31.43 -13.32
C ASP A 80 -10.89 30.20 -14.15
N LYS A 81 -10.99 30.30 -15.49
CA LYS A 81 -10.76 29.19 -16.39
C LYS A 81 -9.77 29.57 -17.50
N PRO A 82 -8.88 28.66 -17.88
CA PRO A 82 -7.99 28.86 -19.02
C PRO A 82 -8.75 29.24 -20.30
N GLY A 83 -8.19 30.14 -21.07
CA GLY A 83 -8.80 30.61 -22.32
C GLY A 83 -8.35 32.00 -22.75
N GLU A 84 -8.87 32.42 -23.90
CA GLU A 84 -8.67 33.78 -24.42
C GLU A 84 -9.94 34.60 -24.22
N PHE A 85 -9.78 35.76 -23.59
CA PHE A 85 -10.85 36.70 -23.29
C PHE A 85 -10.52 38.07 -23.84
N PHE A 86 -11.54 38.92 -23.95
CA PHE A 86 -11.38 40.29 -24.43
C PHE A 86 -12.03 41.29 -23.50
N VAL A 87 -11.31 42.38 -23.22
CA VAL A 87 -11.85 43.59 -22.59
C VAL A 87 -12.08 44.61 -23.70
N ALA A 88 -13.32 45.05 -23.86
CA ALA A 88 -13.73 46.02 -24.86
C ALA A 88 -13.88 47.42 -24.26
N TYR A 89 -13.32 48.40 -24.97
CA TYR A 89 -13.49 49.82 -24.68
C TYR A 89 -14.32 50.45 -25.79
N ASP A 90 -15.44 51.04 -25.39
CA ASP A 90 -16.38 51.70 -26.28
C ASP A 90 -16.64 53.12 -25.79
N VAL A 91 -16.59 54.10 -26.69
CA VAL A 91 -16.91 55.49 -26.39
C VAL A 91 -17.61 56.12 -27.60
N SER A 92 -18.59 56.96 -27.32
CA SER A 92 -19.23 57.84 -28.30
C SER A 92 -18.99 59.29 -27.89
N ASP A 93 -18.97 60.18 -28.86
CA ASP A 93 -19.00 61.63 -28.63
C ASP A 93 -20.41 62.12 -28.26
N LEU A 94 -20.58 63.44 -28.10
CA LEU A 94 -21.89 64.04 -27.76
C LEU A 94 -22.88 64.07 -28.94
N SER A 95 -22.40 63.78 -30.15
CA SER A 95 -23.18 63.70 -31.38
C SER A 95 -23.48 62.25 -31.82
N ASP A 96 -23.25 61.28 -30.93
CA ASP A 96 -23.41 59.83 -31.12
C ASP A 96 -22.46 59.20 -32.16
N ASN A 97 -21.39 59.88 -32.59
CA ASN A 97 -20.34 59.25 -33.39
C ASN A 97 -19.54 58.29 -32.51
N ARG A 98 -19.42 57.03 -32.95
CA ARG A 98 -18.76 55.97 -32.19
C ARG A 98 -17.29 55.85 -32.57
N ALA A 99 -16.42 55.70 -31.57
CA ALA A 99 -15.04 55.29 -31.79
C ALA A 99 -14.97 53.89 -32.38
N LYS A 100 -13.88 53.57 -33.09
CA LYS A 100 -13.56 52.19 -33.42
C LYS A 100 -13.27 51.45 -32.10
N GLN A 101 -13.99 50.35 -31.85
CA GLN A 101 -13.84 49.56 -30.64
C GLN A 101 -12.38 49.12 -30.47
N LEU A 102 -11.87 49.31 -29.26
CA LEU A 102 -10.54 48.90 -28.86
C LEU A 102 -10.69 47.65 -27.99
N LEU A 103 -9.89 46.61 -28.27
CA LEU A 103 -9.93 45.33 -27.55
C LEU A 103 -8.57 45.06 -26.91
N ARG A 104 -8.54 44.77 -25.61
CA ARG A 104 -7.40 44.15 -24.93
C ARG A 104 -7.64 42.65 -24.85
N LYS A 105 -6.64 41.85 -25.24
CA LYS A 105 -6.69 40.39 -25.14
C LYS A 105 -6.17 39.96 -23.77
N ILE A 106 -6.89 39.10 -23.09
CA ILE A 106 -6.47 38.47 -21.84
C ILE A 106 -6.27 36.99 -22.14
N VAL A 107 -5.08 36.46 -21.86
CA VAL A 107 -4.75 35.04 -22.00
C VAL A 107 -4.64 34.46 -20.61
N VAL A 108 -5.59 33.60 -20.26
CA VAL A 108 -5.61 32.89 -18.98
C VAL A 108 -5.04 31.50 -19.21
N THR A 109 -4.03 31.15 -18.44
CA THR A 109 -3.44 29.81 -18.39
C THR A 109 -3.60 29.21 -17.01
N ASP A 110 -3.48 27.90 -16.94
CA ASP A 110 -3.33 27.20 -15.68
C ASP A 110 -2.00 26.47 -15.73
N SER A 111 -1.11 26.88 -14.83
CA SER A 111 0.28 26.43 -14.74
C SER A 111 0.57 25.75 -13.41
N ARG A 112 -0.43 25.60 -12.55
CA ARG A 112 -0.29 24.98 -11.22
C ARG A 112 -0.61 23.50 -11.33
N PRO A 113 0.31 22.61 -10.93
CA PRO A 113 0.02 21.19 -10.91
C PRO A 113 -0.95 20.82 -9.78
N PRO A 114 -1.65 19.68 -9.88
CA PRO A 114 -2.48 19.15 -8.81
C PRO A 114 -1.71 18.88 -7.51
N ASP A 115 -2.33 19.15 -6.36
CA ASP A 115 -1.85 18.75 -5.04
C ASP A 115 -2.22 17.28 -4.78
N LEU A 116 -1.20 16.44 -4.64
CA LEU A 116 -1.32 15.01 -4.38
C LEU A 116 -0.84 14.72 -2.97
N LYS A 117 -1.59 13.92 -2.19
CA LYS A 117 -1.19 13.51 -0.83
C LYS A 117 -1.54 12.05 -0.59
N LEU A 118 -0.67 11.31 0.11
CA LEU A 118 -1.00 9.96 0.56
C LEU A 118 -2.19 9.97 1.52
N ASN A 119 -3.16 9.08 1.27
CA ASN A 119 -4.18 8.77 2.25
C ASN A 119 -3.65 7.69 3.21
N GLY A 120 -3.18 8.09 4.39
CA GLY A 120 -2.54 7.20 5.36
C GLY A 120 -1.01 7.16 5.24
N GLU A 121 -0.40 6.16 5.85
CA GLU A 121 1.06 6.11 6.05
C GLU A 121 1.85 5.90 4.75
N PRO A 122 3.07 6.46 4.66
CA PRO A 122 4.00 6.23 3.55
C PRO A 122 4.69 4.86 3.62
N LEU A 123 4.72 4.22 4.79
CA LEU A 123 5.30 2.90 5.01
C LEU A 123 4.30 1.98 5.69
N ILE A 124 4.02 0.83 5.08
CA ILE A 124 3.10 -0.17 5.60
C ILE A 124 3.78 -1.54 5.65
N TYR A 125 3.60 -2.26 6.76
CA TYR A 125 4.00 -3.67 6.88
C TYR A 125 2.78 -4.56 6.68
N VAL A 126 2.94 -5.59 5.86
CA VAL A 126 1.86 -6.53 5.53
C VAL A 126 2.36 -7.95 5.79
N GLU A 127 1.54 -8.74 6.49
CA GLU A 127 1.81 -10.15 6.68
C GLU A 127 1.66 -10.90 5.34
N ALA A 128 2.62 -11.73 4.99
CA ALA A 128 2.59 -12.47 3.74
C ALA A 128 1.37 -13.40 3.67
N GLY A 129 0.73 -13.48 2.51
CA GLY A 129 -0.51 -14.23 2.29
C GLY A 129 -1.78 -13.55 2.82
N SER A 130 -1.67 -12.49 3.63
CA SER A 130 -2.83 -11.72 4.11
C SER A 130 -3.36 -10.75 3.06
N SER A 131 -4.63 -10.33 3.18
CA SER A 131 -5.21 -9.35 2.25
C SER A 131 -4.65 -7.95 2.48
N TYR A 132 -4.28 -7.28 1.39
CA TYR A 132 -3.88 -5.86 1.39
C TYR A 132 -4.77 -5.08 0.42
N THR A 133 -5.21 -3.89 0.83
CA THR A 133 -5.90 -2.92 -0.02
C THR A 133 -5.23 -1.58 0.16
N ASP A 134 -4.84 -0.97 -0.95
CA ASP A 134 -4.19 0.33 -0.92
C ASP A 134 -5.20 1.44 -0.59
N ALA A 135 -4.85 2.31 0.36
CA ALA A 135 -5.70 3.43 0.76
C ALA A 135 -5.70 4.59 -0.26
N GLY A 136 -4.83 4.52 -1.26
CA GLY A 136 -4.72 5.50 -2.33
C GLY A 136 -4.14 6.84 -1.86
N VAL A 137 -4.61 7.88 -2.53
CA VAL A 137 -4.18 9.27 -2.40
C VAL A 137 -5.40 10.19 -2.37
N LEU A 138 -5.23 11.37 -1.80
CA LEU A 138 -6.15 12.50 -1.87
C LEU A 138 -5.61 13.48 -2.92
N VAL A 139 -6.49 13.98 -3.78
CA VAL A 139 -6.11 14.86 -4.89
C VAL A 139 -7.02 16.08 -4.93
N SER A 140 -6.42 17.24 -5.12
CA SER A 140 -7.16 18.46 -5.44
C SER A 140 -6.35 19.36 -6.35
N ASP A 141 -7.05 20.04 -7.25
CA ASP A 141 -6.52 21.09 -8.09
C ASP A 141 -7.33 22.39 -7.93
N SER A 142 -6.68 23.51 -8.15
CA SER A 142 -7.26 24.85 -7.99
C SER A 142 -8.27 25.23 -9.07
N VAL A 143 -8.17 24.66 -10.27
CA VAL A 143 -9.00 24.94 -11.44
C VAL A 143 -9.93 23.78 -11.76
N ASP A 144 -9.40 22.55 -11.75
CA ASP A 144 -10.12 21.31 -12.08
C ASP A 144 -10.81 20.66 -10.88
N GLY A 145 -10.48 21.07 -9.65
CA GLY A 145 -11.11 20.55 -8.43
C GLY A 145 -10.66 19.14 -8.08
N ASP A 146 -11.60 18.22 -7.85
CA ASP A 146 -11.28 16.83 -7.47
C ASP A 146 -10.86 15.99 -8.69
N LEU A 147 -9.60 15.57 -8.70
CA LEU A 147 -8.99 14.75 -9.75
C LEU A 147 -8.80 13.28 -9.35
N SER A 148 -9.45 12.80 -8.28
CA SER A 148 -9.27 11.43 -7.77
C SER A 148 -9.54 10.34 -8.81
N GLY A 149 -10.45 10.58 -9.75
CA GLY A 149 -10.76 9.65 -10.85
C GLY A 149 -9.70 9.57 -11.96
N TYR A 150 -8.71 10.47 -11.95
CA TYR A 150 -7.65 10.59 -12.96
C TYR A 150 -6.27 10.17 -12.44
N VAL A 151 -6.19 9.72 -11.18
CA VAL A 151 -4.94 9.24 -10.60
C VAL A 151 -4.45 8.01 -11.35
N GLN A 152 -3.23 8.12 -11.87
CA GLN A 152 -2.49 7.00 -12.42
C GLN A 152 -1.76 6.32 -11.27
N THR A 153 -2.01 5.02 -11.10
CA THR A 153 -1.42 4.21 -10.02
C THR A 153 -0.66 3.04 -10.63
N VAL A 154 0.61 2.92 -10.26
CA VAL A 154 1.43 1.72 -10.52
C VAL A 154 1.57 0.98 -9.20
N ASN A 155 0.87 -0.14 -9.06
CA ASN A 155 0.86 -0.96 -7.84
C ASN A 155 1.41 -2.37 -8.13
N PRO A 156 2.70 -2.63 -7.84
CA PRO A 156 3.33 -3.94 -8.05
C PRO A 156 3.20 -4.89 -6.85
N VAL A 157 2.47 -4.52 -5.79
CA VAL A 157 2.45 -5.26 -4.52
C VAL A 157 1.96 -6.69 -4.73
N ASN A 158 2.80 -7.66 -4.33
CA ASN A 158 2.45 -9.07 -4.32
C ASN A 158 2.53 -9.62 -2.89
N ILE A 159 1.37 -9.76 -2.24
CA ILE A 159 1.26 -10.32 -0.88
C ILE A 159 1.74 -11.78 -0.80
N ARG A 160 1.89 -12.49 -1.93
CA ARG A 160 2.37 -13.88 -1.97
C ARG A 160 3.89 -13.99 -2.10
N GLN A 161 4.60 -12.87 -2.00
CA GLN A 161 6.05 -12.85 -2.10
C GLN A 161 6.59 -11.83 -1.11
N VAL A 162 7.42 -12.29 -0.17
CA VAL A 162 8.11 -11.41 0.78
C VAL A 162 9.03 -10.44 0.03
N GLY A 163 9.09 -9.21 0.51
CA GLY A 163 9.89 -8.16 -0.15
C GLY A 163 9.36 -6.75 0.08
N GLU A 164 10.08 -5.81 -0.50
CA GLU A 164 9.71 -4.39 -0.51
C GLU A 164 9.11 -4.05 -1.88
N TYR A 165 7.94 -3.39 -1.85
CA TYR A 165 7.21 -2.94 -3.02
C TYR A 165 6.97 -1.44 -2.89
N VAL A 166 7.08 -0.73 -4.01
CA VAL A 166 6.80 0.71 -4.06
C VAL A 166 5.61 0.93 -4.96
N ILE A 167 4.53 1.46 -4.39
CA ILE A 167 3.38 1.96 -5.14
C ILE A 167 3.68 3.40 -5.50
N THR A 168 3.40 3.74 -6.75
CA THR A 168 3.66 5.05 -7.31
C THR A 168 2.37 5.68 -7.80
N TYR A 169 2.16 6.96 -7.47
CA TYR A 169 1.00 7.74 -7.87
C TYR A 169 1.44 9.00 -8.60
N ASN A 170 0.73 9.32 -9.67
CA ASN A 170 0.82 10.59 -10.38
C ASN A 170 -0.55 10.99 -10.90
N VAL A 171 -0.73 12.28 -11.14
CA VAL A 171 -1.95 12.82 -11.74
C VAL A 171 -1.59 14.04 -12.58
N SER A 172 -2.34 14.24 -13.66
CA SER A 172 -2.24 15.45 -14.48
C SER A 172 -3.61 16.11 -14.56
N ASP A 173 -3.62 17.44 -14.58
CA ASP A 173 -4.82 18.23 -14.79
C ASP A 173 -5.21 18.31 -16.29
N SER A 174 -6.29 19.04 -16.59
CA SER A 174 -6.77 19.22 -17.96
C SER A 174 -5.88 20.15 -18.81
N SER A 175 -5.07 20.97 -18.15
CA SER A 175 -4.09 21.90 -18.74
C SER A 175 -2.76 21.23 -19.08
N GLY A 176 -2.54 20.00 -18.60
CA GLY A 176 -1.34 19.19 -18.82
C GLY A 176 -0.26 19.36 -17.76
N ASN A 177 -0.53 20.03 -16.64
CA ASN A 177 0.41 20.07 -15.52
C ASN A 177 0.32 18.77 -14.73
N SER A 178 1.48 18.20 -14.40
CA SER A 178 1.58 16.94 -13.66
C SER A 178 2.02 17.19 -12.23
N SER A 179 1.39 16.49 -11.27
CA SER A 179 1.87 16.46 -9.90
C SER A 179 3.27 15.83 -9.82
N ASP A 180 3.99 16.16 -8.76
CA ASP A 180 5.14 15.34 -8.37
C ASP A 180 4.68 13.91 -8.07
N GLU A 181 5.57 12.97 -8.37
CA GLU A 181 5.35 11.56 -8.11
C GLU A 181 5.39 11.29 -6.60
N ILE A 182 4.33 10.71 -6.06
CA ILE A 182 4.27 10.28 -4.66
C ILE A 182 4.38 8.77 -4.58
N LYS A 183 5.06 8.30 -3.53
CA LYS A 183 5.37 6.89 -3.31
C LYS A 183 4.87 6.40 -1.97
N ARG A 184 4.37 5.17 -1.96
CA ARG A 184 4.10 4.40 -0.74
C ARG A 184 4.92 3.12 -0.78
N THR A 185 5.66 2.85 0.29
CA THR A 185 6.45 1.63 0.44
C THR A 185 5.64 0.60 1.24
N ILE A 186 5.53 -0.60 0.69
CA ILE A 186 4.90 -1.76 1.31
C ILE A 186 5.97 -2.81 1.56
N ILE A 187 6.13 -3.23 2.81
CA ILE A 187 7.05 -4.29 3.20
C ILE A 187 6.22 -5.53 3.54
N VAL A 188 6.26 -6.53 2.67
CA VAL A 188 5.63 -7.83 2.89
C VAL A 188 6.62 -8.72 3.63
N LYS A 189 6.22 -9.20 4.81
CA LYS A 189 6.99 -10.13 5.65
C LYS A 189 6.12 -11.27 6.08
N ASP A 190 6.72 -12.44 6.19
CA ASP A 190 6.12 -13.59 6.84
C ASP A 190 6.70 -13.68 8.24
N THR A 191 5.83 -13.58 9.24
CA THR A 191 6.21 -13.59 10.67
C THR A 191 5.63 -14.78 11.42
N GLN A 192 4.90 -15.65 10.72
CA GLN A 192 4.27 -16.81 11.30
C GLN A 192 5.25 -17.96 11.37
N ARG A 193 5.16 -18.74 12.45
CA ARG A 193 6.01 -19.91 12.65
C ARG A 193 5.32 -21.13 12.07
N PRO A 194 6.07 -22.09 11.48
CA PRO A 194 5.52 -23.39 11.16
C PRO A 194 5.04 -24.12 12.42
N VAL A 195 4.07 -25.02 12.23
CA VAL A 195 3.52 -25.88 13.29
C VAL A 195 3.87 -27.34 13.00
N ILE A 196 4.63 -27.95 13.92
CA ILE A 196 4.95 -29.39 13.87
C ILE A 196 3.85 -30.18 14.59
N THR A 197 3.42 -31.29 14.01
CA THR A 197 2.49 -32.26 14.60
C THR A 197 3.10 -33.66 14.57
N LEU A 198 3.24 -34.30 15.73
CA LEU A 198 3.73 -35.69 15.80
C LEU A 198 2.75 -36.64 15.10
N VAL A 199 3.28 -37.55 14.30
CA VAL A 199 2.53 -38.69 13.78
C VAL A 199 2.70 -39.85 14.76
N GLY A 200 1.61 -40.36 15.32
CA GLY A 200 1.66 -41.42 16.34
C GLY A 200 1.73 -40.88 17.76
N LYS A 201 2.15 -41.73 18.72
CA LYS A 201 2.14 -41.37 20.14
C LYS A 201 3.31 -40.43 20.50
N PRO A 202 3.10 -39.48 21.43
CA PRO A 202 4.18 -38.63 21.96
C PRO A 202 5.08 -39.37 22.95
N VAL A 203 4.55 -40.42 23.60
CA VAL A 203 5.28 -41.27 24.56
C VAL A 203 5.17 -42.71 24.12
N LEU A 204 6.31 -43.40 24.08
CA LEU A 204 6.43 -44.82 23.77
C LEU A 204 7.22 -45.51 24.88
N GLU A 205 6.80 -46.73 25.20
CA GLU A 205 7.51 -47.62 26.12
C GLU A 205 7.78 -48.92 25.36
N LEU A 206 9.03 -49.36 25.38
CA LEU A 206 9.50 -50.53 24.64
C LEU A 206 10.36 -51.39 25.54
N GLU A 207 10.18 -52.70 25.42
CA GLU A 207 11.09 -53.67 26.01
C GLU A 207 12.47 -53.57 25.34
N VAL A 208 13.54 -53.74 26.13
CA VAL A 208 14.91 -53.75 25.64
C VAL A 208 15.10 -54.72 24.47
N GLY A 209 15.85 -54.27 23.45
CA GLY A 209 16.09 -55.02 22.23
C GLY A 209 14.90 -55.09 21.25
N LYS A 210 13.72 -54.57 21.59
CA LYS A 210 12.62 -54.46 20.62
C LYS A 210 12.97 -53.45 19.52
N PRO A 211 12.63 -53.74 18.25
CA PRO A 211 12.87 -52.81 17.17
C PRO A 211 12.07 -51.52 17.38
N TYR A 212 12.75 -50.38 17.24
CA TYR A 212 12.14 -49.07 17.23
C TYR A 212 12.10 -48.52 15.81
N SER A 213 10.93 -48.01 15.40
CA SER A 213 10.76 -47.26 14.17
C SER A 213 10.01 -45.97 14.49
N ASP A 214 10.61 -44.85 14.15
CA ASP A 214 10.01 -43.56 14.38
C ASP A 214 8.84 -43.33 13.41
N ALA A 215 7.68 -42.93 13.93
CA ALA A 215 6.51 -42.61 13.11
C ALA A 215 6.60 -41.21 12.46
N GLY A 216 7.60 -40.41 12.86
CA GLY A 216 7.86 -39.08 12.33
C GLY A 216 6.90 -38.00 12.85
N ALA A 217 6.87 -36.90 12.11
CA ALA A 217 6.04 -35.73 12.33
C ALA A 217 5.68 -35.08 10.98
N THR A 218 4.61 -34.28 10.94
CA THR A 218 4.28 -33.38 9.82
C THR A 218 4.50 -31.93 10.23
N ALA A 219 4.71 -31.05 9.27
CA ALA A 219 4.81 -29.62 9.50
C ALA A 219 4.04 -28.84 8.42
N GLU A 220 3.31 -27.81 8.86
CA GLU A 220 2.57 -26.89 8.01
C GLU A 220 2.88 -25.46 8.45
N ASP A 221 3.02 -24.56 7.48
CA ASP A 221 3.15 -23.13 7.67
C ASP A 221 1.99 -22.39 6.98
N ALA A 222 1.58 -21.25 7.55
CA ALA A 222 0.43 -20.51 7.05
C ALA A 222 0.69 -19.86 5.68
N PHE A 223 1.94 -19.51 5.38
CA PHE A 223 2.35 -18.86 4.14
C PHE A 223 2.94 -19.85 3.13
N GLU A 224 3.80 -20.75 3.57
CA GLU A 224 4.49 -21.71 2.68
C GLU A 224 3.74 -23.03 2.48
N GLY A 225 2.80 -23.35 3.37
CA GLY A 225 2.10 -24.63 3.38
C GLY A 225 2.97 -25.76 3.92
N ASN A 226 2.99 -26.92 3.25
CA ASN A 226 3.56 -28.12 3.82
C ASN A 226 5.09 -28.10 3.85
N LEU A 227 5.66 -28.15 5.06
CA LEU A 227 7.10 -28.18 5.33
C LEU A 227 7.58 -29.54 5.86
N THR A 228 6.77 -30.59 5.77
CA THR A 228 7.06 -31.91 6.36
C THR A 228 8.39 -32.50 5.89
N LYS A 229 8.78 -32.25 4.63
CA LYS A 229 10.01 -32.79 4.03
C LYS A 229 11.29 -32.12 4.54
N VAL A 230 11.19 -30.95 5.16
CA VAL A 230 12.34 -30.18 5.65
C VAL A 230 12.44 -30.19 7.18
N ILE A 231 11.65 -31.03 7.85
CA ILE A 231 11.81 -31.29 9.28
C ILE A 231 13.19 -31.91 9.52
N THR A 232 13.96 -31.30 10.40
CA THR A 232 15.19 -31.86 10.96
C THR A 232 14.83 -32.72 12.16
N ILE A 233 15.35 -33.95 12.20
CA ILE A 233 15.08 -34.93 13.26
C ILE A 233 16.40 -35.27 13.94
N ASP A 234 16.48 -35.05 15.24
CA ASP A 234 17.54 -35.55 16.10
C ASP A 234 17.02 -36.75 16.91
N ASN A 235 17.52 -37.95 16.61
CA ASN A 235 17.05 -39.20 17.20
C ASN A 235 18.18 -39.87 17.98
N GLN A 236 18.06 -39.87 19.30
CA GLN A 236 19.07 -40.41 20.22
C GLN A 236 18.68 -41.79 20.79
N VAL A 237 17.62 -42.43 20.29
CA VAL A 237 17.09 -43.67 20.86
C VAL A 237 18.06 -44.83 20.70
N ASN A 238 18.46 -45.44 21.82
CA ASN A 238 19.23 -46.67 21.83
C ASN A 238 18.41 -47.82 22.46
N ILE A 239 17.93 -48.72 21.61
CA ILE A 239 17.07 -49.84 22.01
C ILE A 239 17.78 -50.92 22.84
N SER A 240 19.12 -50.91 22.89
CA SER A 240 19.91 -51.93 23.58
C SER A 240 20.21 -51.58 25.04
N ILE A 241 19.86 -50.37 25.48
CA ILE A 241 20.18 -49.90 26.83
C ILE A 241 18.91 -49.33 27.46
N PRO A 242 18.44 -49.88 28.60
CA PRO A 242 17.33 -49.30 29.34
C PRO A 242 17.58 -47.83 29.68
N GLY A 243 16.56 -46.99 29.52
CA GLY A 243 16.68 -45.55 29.71
C GLY A 243 15.59 -44.75 29.01
N LEU A 244 15.53 -43.45 29.32
CA LEU A 244 14.66 -42.49 28.66
C LEU A 244 15.42 -41.77 27.54
N TYR A 245 14.89 -41.83 26.34
CA TYR A 245 15.45 -41.21 25.15
C TYR A 245 14.46 -40.23 24.54
N PHE A 246 15.00 -39.24 23.82
CA PHE A 246 14.21 -38.22 23.16
C PHE A 246 14.47 -38.24 21.65
N VAL A 247 13.39 -38.06 20.89
CA VAL A 247 13.44 -37.73 19.46
C VAL A 247 12.91 -36.31 19.30
N VAL A 248 13.76 -35.43 18.79
CA VAL A 248 13.51 -33.99 18.72
C VAL A 248 13.25 -33.60 17.27
N TYR A 249 12.14 -32.89 17.04
CA TYR A 249 11.71 -32.40 15.73
C TYR A 249 11.78 -30.88 15.70
N ASN A 250 12.49 -30.37 14.70
CA ASN A 250 12.63 -28.95 14.44
C ASN A 250 12.36 -28.64 12.96
N VAL A 251 11.83 -27.46 12.67
CA VAL A 251 11.66 -26.95 11.31
C VAL A 251 11.67 -25.42 11.32
N SER A 252 12.09 -24.81 10.22
CA SER A 252 11.99 -23.37 9.98
C SER A 252 11.48 -23.14 8.57
N ASP A 253 10.71 -22.07 8.38
CA ASP A 253 10.30 -21.61 7.05
C ASP A 253 11.46 -20.91 6.32
N SER A 254 11.24 -20.51 5.06
CA SER A 254 12.24 -19.75 4.29
C SER A 254 12.45 -18.31 4.80
N SER A 255 11.52 -17.79 5.59
CA SER A 255 11.58 -16.47 6.21
C SER A 255 12.42 -16.46 7.50
N GLY A 256 12.81 -17.64 7.98
CA GLY A 256 13.61 -17.85 9.18
C GLY A 256 12.81 -17.98 10.48
N ASN A 257 11.48 -18.07 10.43
CA ASN A 257 10.69 -18.31 11.63
C ASN A 257 10.80 -19.79 12.03
N GLN A 258 11.17 -20.02 13.29
CA GLN A 258 11.40 -21.36 13.82
C GLN A 258 10.14 -21.88 14.51
N ALA A 259 9.76 -23.11 14.21
CA ALA A 259 8.71 -23.81 14.95
C ALA A 259 9.09 -23.95 16.43
N THR A 260 8.07 -24.08 17.28
CA THR A 260 8.30 -24.60 18.63
C THR A 260 8.76 -26.05 18.50
N GLU A 261 9.87 -26.38 19.14
CA GLU A 261 10.43 -27.74 19.16
C GLU A 261 9.39 -28.73 19.70
N VAL A 262 9.28 -29.87 19.02
CA VAL A 262 8.40 -30.97 19.41
C VAL A 262 9.23 -32.18 19.75
N VAL A 263 8.88 -32.88 20.83
CA VAL A 263 9.67 -34.00 21.35
C VAL A 263 8.80 -35.25 21.48
N ARG A 264 9.33 -36.39 21.07
CA ARG A 264 8.82 -37.72 21.39
C ARG A 264 9.70 -38.37 22.45
N GLU A 265 9.06 -38.89 23.49
CA GLU A 265 9.70 -39.63 24.56
C GLU A 265 9.64 -41.12 24.29
N VAL A 266 10.78 -41.80 24.41
CA VAL A 266 10.89 -43.25 24.23
C VAL A 266 11.59 -43.83 25.45
N SER A 267 10.84 -44.56 26.27
CA SER A 267 11.34 -45.29 27.43
C SER A 267 11.69 -46.73 27.02
N ILE A 268 12.96 -47.10 27.16
CA ILE A 268 13.41 -48.48 27.03
C ILE A 268 13.48 -49.08 28.43
N ILE A 269 12.72 -50.14 28.66
CA ILE A 269 12.62 -50.81 29.96
C ILE A 269 12.97 -52.29 29.85
N ASP A 270 13.37 -52.87 30.97
CA ASP A 270 13.55 -54.31 31.12
C ASP A 270 12.45 -54.86 32.03
N THR A 271 11.62 -55.73 31.47
CA THR A 271 10.50 -56.36 32.19
C THR A 271 10.56 -57.87 32.16
N LEU A 272 11.54 -58.44 31.46
CA LEU A 272 11.75 -59.87 31.42
C LEU A 272 12.44 -60.33 32.72
N ALA A 273 12.09 -61.53 33.16
CA ALA A 273 12.71 -62.13 34.34
C ALA A 273 13.93 -62.96 33.93
N PRO A 274 14.93 -63.12 34.82
CA PRO A 274 16.05 -64.03 34.58
C PRO A 274 15.58 -65.46 34.29
N VAL A 275 16.30 -66.14 33.42
CA VAL A 275 16.10 -67.55 33.07
C VAL A 275 17.08 -68.42 33.85
N ILE A 276 16.57 -69.39 34.61
CA ILE A 276 17.38 -70.40 35.31
C ILE A 276 17.35 -71.74 34.55
N ARG A 277 18.49 -72.42 34.47
CA ARG A 277 18.64 -73.75 33.85
C ARG A 277 19.44 -74.65 34.76
N LEU A 278 18.96 -75.87 35.00
CA LEU A 278 19.68 -76.87 35.80
C LEU A 278 20.94 -77.35 35.06
N VAL A 279 22.00 -77.61 35.81
CA VAL A 279 23.19 -78.31 35.30
C VAL A 279 22.97 -79.81 35.50
N GLY A 280 22.95 -80.56 34.41
CA GLY A 280 22.64 -81.99 34.43
C GLY A 280 21.15 -82.30 34.34
N ASP A 281 20.78 -83.55 34.61
CA ASP A 281 19.40 -84.01 34.48
C ASP A 281 18.51 -83.42 35.59
N PRO A 282 17.25 -83.04 35.29
CA PRO A 282 16.31 -82.54 36.30
C PRO A 282 15.91 -83.62 37.32
N VAL A 283 16.24 -84.88 37.05
CA VAL A 283 16.01 -86.02 37.95
C VAL A 283 17.31 -86.81 38.06
N LEU A 284 17.96 -86.71 39.22
CA LEU A 284 19.10 -87.54 39.59
C LEU A 284 18.60 -88.80 40.31
N LYS A 285 19.07 -89.97 39.91
CA LYS A 285 18.83 -91.24 40.63
C LYS A 285 20.13 -91.68 41.30
N GLN A 286 20.08 -91.90 42.61
CA GLN A 286 21.22 -92.36 43.42
C GLN A 286 20.74 -93.44 44.40
N GLU A 287 21.65 -94.28 44.89
CA GLU A 287 21.32 -95.29 45.89
C GLU A 287 21.33 -94.69 47.32
N LEU A 288 20.65 -95.36 48.25
CA LEU A 288 20.53 -94.90 49.64
C LEU A 288 21.91 -94.82 50.34
N ASN A 289 22.14 -93.71 51.06
CA ASN A 289 23.40 -93.36 51.74
C ASN A 289 24.59 -93.06 50.80
N GLU A 290 24.35 -92.81 49.52
CA GLU A 290 25.37 -92.21 48.66
C GLU A 290 25.53 -90.71 48.96
N ASP A 291 26.75 -90.21 48.79
CA ASP A 291 27.03 -88.78 48.93
C ASP A 291 26.32 -88.01 47.80
N TYR A 292 25.35 -87.17 48.16
CA TYR A 292 24.69 -86.29 47.19
C TYR A 292 25.60 -85.13 46.82
N VAL A 293 25.80 -84.93 45.52
CA VAL A 293 26.48 -83.77 44.96
C VAL A 293 25.47 -82.96 44.17
N ASP A 294 25.24 -81.72 44.60
CA ASP A 294 24.44 -80.77 43.84
C ASP A 294 25.24 -80.32 42.61
N LEU A 295 24.72 -80.64 41.42
CA LEU A 295 25.32 -80.22 40.15
C LEU A 295 25.08 -78.73 39.88
N GLY A 296 24.14 -78.11 40.60
CA GLY A 296 23.83 -76.69 40.54
C GLY A 296 22.89 -76.30 39.39
N ALA A 297 22.80 -75.00 39.16
CA ALA A 297 22.07 -74.37 38.08
C ALA A 297 22.86 -73.17 37.55
N VAL A 298 22.56 -72.73 36.34
CA VAL A 298 23.05 -71.45 35.78
C VAL A 298 21.87 -70.50 35.61
N ALA A 299 22.12 -69.20 35.75
CA ALA A 299 21.11 -68.17 35.53
C ALA A 299 21.63 -67.10 34.57
N GLU A 300 20.78 -66.67 33.65
CA GLU A 300 21.07 -65.63 32.67
C GLU A 300 19.89 -64.66 32.55
N ASP A 301 20.19 -63.38 32.36
CA ASP A 301 19.22 -62.32 32.12
C ASP A 301 19.61 -61.53 30.85
N ASN A 302 18.63 -61.01 30.13
CA ASN A 302 18.86 -60.30 28.87
C ASN A 302 19.55 -58.94 29.03
N VAL A 303 19.49 -58.32 30.21
CA VAL A 303 20.16 -57.05 30.53
C VAL A 303 21.29 -57.27 31.53
N ASP A 304 21.02 -57.98 32.63
CA ASP A 304 22.01 -58.17 33.70
C ASP A 304 23.07 -59.22 33.36
N GLY A 305 22.86 -60.02 32.31
CA GLY A 305 23.81 -61.01 31.82
C GLY A 305 23.86 -62.24 32.71
N GLU A 306 25.07 -62.69 33.06
CA GLU A 306 25.28 -63.93 33.81
C GLU A 306 25.04 -63.72 35.31
N LEU A 307 24.16 -64.52 35.90
CA LEU A 307 23.64 -64.37 37.26
C LEU A 307 23.80 -65.62 38.12
N THR A 308 24.59 -66.62 37.68
CA THR A 308 24.71 -67.92 38.37
C THR A 308 25.21 -67.76 39.80
N ASP A 309 26.15 -66.87 40.03
CA ASP A 309 26.71 -66.60 41.36
C ASP A 309 25.70 -65.95 42.33
N GLN A 310 24.56 -65.47 41.82
CA GLN A 310 23.49 -64.87 42.62
C GLN A 310 22.38 -65.86 42.98
N ILE A 311 22.47 -67.11 42.52
CA ILE A 311 21.49 -68.15 42.84
C ILE A 311 21.60 -68.49 44.34
N VAL A 312 20.51 -68.30 45.07
CA VAL A 312 20.40 -68.71 46.47
C VAL A 312 19.91 -70.15 46.54
N VAL A 313 20.77 -71.05 47.01
CA VAL A 313 20.48 -72.47 47.13
C VAL A 313 19.93 -72.79 48.52
N SER A 314 18.77 -73.43 48.58
CA SER A 314 18.25 -74.08 49.79
C SER A 314 18.16 -75.57 49.50
N ASN A 315 19.11 -76.34 50.03
CA ASN A 315 19.19 -77.78 49.78
C ASN A 315 18.71 -78.59 51.00
N PRO A 316 17.48 -79.13 50.98
CA PRO A 316 16.94 -79.95 52.06
C PRO A 316 17.27 -81.46 51.91
N VAL A 317 18.11 -81.86 50.94
CA VAL A 317 18.36 -83.27 50.65
C VAL A 317 19.01 -83.97 51.84
N ASP A 318 18.42 -85.09 52.24
CA ASP A 318 18.96 -86.03 53.24
C ASP A 318 19.10 -87.40 52.56
N SER A 319 20.33 -87.79 52.21
CA SER A 319 20.58 -89.03 51.48
C SER A 319 20.40 -90.31 52.32
N SER A 320 20.08 -90.18 53.61
CA SER A 320 19.74 -91.31 54.48
C SER A 320 18.26 -91.70 54.44
N LEU A 321 17.42 -90.93 53.74
CA LEU A 321 15.98 -91.16 53.62
C LEU A 321 15.62 -91.57 52.18
N ASP A 322 14.80 -92.61 52.03
CA ASP A 322 14.23 -93.06 50.74
C ASP A 322 13.05 -92.17 50.32
N GLY A 323 12.95 -91.79 49.05
CA GLY A 323 11.94 -90.83 48.54
C GLY A 323 11.95 -90.58 47.04
#